data_AF-A0A510KYL7-F1
#
_entry.id   AF-A0A510KYL7-F1
#
_cell.length_a   1.000
_cell.length_b   1.000
_cell.length_c   1.000
_cell.angle_alpha   90.00
_cell.angle_beta   90.00
_cell.angle_gamma   90.00
#
_symmetry.space_group_name_H-M   'P 1'
#
loop_
_entity.id
_entity.type
_entity.pdbx_description
1 polymer ?
#
loop_
_entity_poly.entity_id
_entity_poly.type
_entity_poly.pdbx_seq_one_letter_code
_entity_poly.pdbx_strand_id
1 'polypeptide(L)'
;MIQNSKIGTLEVVTGSMYSGKSEELIRRLRRAEYAKQKIVAFKHAIDNRYGENGVFSHENNSFRAYPVSDVSQMEEIMEKNVDAEVIGIDEVQFFGEKIVDFCKKYVEYGKRVIIAGLDMSFRAEPYEPVPELMSIADQVDKLHAICMVCGKPAYASQRLINGEPAYYDDPLVMVGASENYEARCRRHHIVRYRNDKKGKIYFIVGTEINVGKKFVEKMYEEQFVDDKKIKTIVVNGQMSGNEKTDLKNLREKINLALIENDYIFVRITGGLLLKLEGSYSILDFMCEFRKNSEVIIVSKNKKGVLNQILLTVDLLKKSDLNLKEIVYKNGNSHAGEEKEENGVIEKISKITEVKYREL
;
A
#
# COMPACT_ATOMS: atom_id res chain seq x y z
N MET A 1 48.07 -9.56 -21.56
CA MET A 1 47.19 -9.59 -20.37
C MET A 1 47.00 -8.16 -19.90
N ILE A 2 45.89 -7.52 -20.25
CA ILE A 2 45.57 -6.20 -19.72
C ILE A 2 45.00 -6.44 -18.32
N GLN A 3 45.80 -6.23 -17.29
CA GLN A 3 45.31 -6.10 -15.91
C GLN A 3 44.48 -4.82 -15.85
N ASN A 4 43.17 -4.93 -16.03
CA ASN A 4 42.26 -3.84 -15.72
C ASN A 4 41.92 -3.96 -14.22
N SER A 5 42.66 -3.24 -13.39
CA SER A 5 42.55 -3.27 -11.92
C SER A 5 41.33 -2.50 -11.39
N LYS A 6 40.17 -2.63 -12.04
CA LYS A 6 38.93 -2.04 -11.55
C LYS A 6 37.84 -3.09 -11.57
N ILE A 7 37.44 -3.52 -10.38
CA ILE A 7 36.16 -4.21 -10.15
C ILE A 7 35.06 -3.31 -10.73
N GLY A 8 34.08 -3.96 -11.35
CA GLY A 8 32.93 -3.30 -11.96
C GLY A 8 31.96 -2.76 -10.93
N THR A 9 30.75 -2.44 -11.34
CA THR A 9 29.70 -1.96 -10.44
C THR A 9 28.35 -2.57 -10.80
N LEU A 10 27.53 -2.86 -9.81
CA LEU A 10 26.14 -3.26 -9.95
C LEU A 10 25.20 -2.12 -9.53
N GLU A 11 24.36 -1.69 -10.46
CA GLU A 11 23.32 -0.69 -10.24
C GLU A 11 21.94 -1.32 -10.41
N VAL A 12 21.06 -1.14 -9.42
CA VAL A 12 19.69 -1.68 -9.42
C VAL A 12 18.68 -0.55 -9.49
N VAL A 13 17.84 -0.55 -10.51
CA VAL A 13 16.69 0.35 -10.65
C VAL A 13 15.41 -0.45 -10.41
N THR A 14 14.67 -0.14 -9.36
CA THR A 14 13.52 -0.95 -8.95
C THR A 14 12.29 -0.13 -8.56
N GLY A 15 11.17 -0.80 -8.32
CA GLY A 15 9.87 -0.20 -7.97
C GLY A 15 8.70 -0.84 -8.73
N SER A 16 7.48 -0.37 -8.43
CA SER A 16 6.24 -0.87 -9.04
C SER A 16 6.19 -0.66 -10.56
N MET A 17 5.20 -1.25 -11.23
CA MET A 17 4.87 -0.86 -12.61
C MET A 17 4.59 0.66 -12.67
N TYR A 18 4.87 1.27 -13.83
CA TYR A 18 4.71 2.70 -14.10
C TYR A 18 5.63 3.65 -13.30
N SER A 19 6.63 3.13 -12.58
CA SER A 19 7.57 3.98 -11.83
C SER A 19 8.74 4.56 -12.66
N GLY A 20 8.79 4.28 -13.97
CA GLY A 20 9.85 4.77 -14.85
C GLY A 20 11.15 3.93 -14.85
N LYS A 21 11.12 2.68 -14.38
CA LYS A 21 12.33 1.81 -14.33
C LYS A 21 13.04 1.68 -15.67
N SER A 22 12.31 1.28 -16.72
CA SER A 22 12.88 1.10 -18.06
C SER A 22 13.34 2.44 -18.65
N GLU A 23 12.64 3.55 -18.35
CA GLU A 23 13.08 4.89 -18.76
C GLU A 23 14.43 5.26 -18.12
N GLU A 24 14.58 5.02 -16.81
CA GLU A 24 15.83 5.30 -16.10
C GLU A 24 16.97 4.39 -16.57
N LEU A 25 16.70 3.10 -16.84
CA LEU A 25 17.67 2.19 -17.45
C LEU A 25 18.12 2.71 -18.82
N ILE A 26 17.19 3.03 -19.72
CA ILE A 26 17.48 3.56 -21.05
C ILE A 26 18.28 4.86 -20.96
N ARG A 27 17.93 5.76 -20.03
CA ARG A 27 18.66 7.01 -19.79
C ARG A 27 20.11 6.74 -19.38
N ARG A 28 20.38 5.73 -18.55
CA ARG A 28 21.76 5.34 -18.16
C ARG A 28 22.53 4.72 -19.32
N LEU A 29 21.90 3.84 -20.10
CA LEU A 29 22.52 3.21 -21.26
C LEU A 29 22.86 4.25 -22.34
N ARG A 30 21.96 5.20 -22.62
CA ARG A 30 22.25 6.30 -23.56
C ARG A 30 23.41 7.19 -23.14
N ARG A 31 23.56 7.47 -21.83
CA ARG A 31 24.73 8.20 -21.35
C ARG A 31 26.04 7.44 -21.60
N ALA A 32 26.03 6.12 -21.45
CA ALA A 32 27.18 5.28 -21.80
C ALA A 32 27.45 5.29 -23.32
N GLU A 33 26.41 5.32 -24.14
CA GLU A 33 26.52 5.40 -25.60
C GLU A 33 27.15 6.73 -26.05
N TYR A 34 26.72 7.85 -25.46
CA TYR A 34 27.35 9.16 -25.69
C TYR A 34 28.81 9.21 -25.25
N ALA A 35 29.16 8.45 -24.22
CA ALA A 35 30.55 8.25 -23.79
C ALA A 35 31.32 7.25 -24.67
N LYS A 36 30.70 6.72 -25.75
CA LYS A 36 31.25 5.73 -26.68
C LYS A 36 31.64 4.40 -26.04
N GLN A 37 31.00 4.06 -24.92
CA GLN A 37 31.21 2.78 -24.27
C GLN A 37 30.48 1.67 -25.03
N LYS A 38 31.07 0.48 -25.09
CA LYS A 38 30.40 -0.67 -25.70
C LYS A 38 29.31 -1.21 -24.77
N ILE A 39 28.08 -1.31 -25.28
CA ILE A 39 26.90 -1.68 -24.48
C ILE A 39 26.29 -2.97 -25.03
N VAL A 40 25.93 -3.88 -24.14
CA VAL A 40 25.02 -4.99 -24.41
C VAL A 40 23.80 -4.85 -23.52
N ALA A 41 22.60 -4.92 -24.07
CA ALA A 41 21.36 -4.84 -23.31
C ALA A 41 20.49 -6.08 -23.54
N PHE A 42 19.85 -6.56 -22.49
CA PHE A 42 19.00 -7.74 -22.47
C PHE A 42 17.59 -7.40 -22.00
N LYS A 43 16.60 -8.13 -22.52
CA LYS A 43 15.22 -8.10 -22.05
C LYS A 43 14.67 -9.52 -22.04
N HIS A 44 13.87 -9.86 -21.04
CA HIS A 44 13.26 -11.18 -20.97
C HIS A 44 12.20 -11.39 -22.08
N ALA A 45 12.27 -12.52 -22.80
CA ALA A 45 11.41 -12.83 -23.94
C ALA A 45 9.93 -13.04 -23.58
N ILE A 46 9.62 -13.30 -22.30
CA ILE A 46 8.22 -13.37 -21.82
C ILE A 46 7.50 -12.02 -21.91
N ASP A 47 8.25 -10.91 -21.91
CA ASP A 47 7.68 -9.58 -21.95
C ASP A 47 7.40 -9.12 -23.39
N ASN A 48 6.30 -9.63 -23.94
CA ASN A 48 5.80 -9.23 -25.27
C ASN A 48 4.85 -8.02 -25.25
N ARG A 49 4.75 -7.30 -24.12
CA ARG A 49 3.80 -6.17 -23.97
C ARG A 49 4.07 -5.02 -24.95
N TYR A 50 5.26 -4.97 -25.55
CA TYR A 50 5.71 -3.88 -26.43
C TYR A 50 6.14 -4.34 -27.84
N GLY A 51 5.79 -5.56 -28.25
CA GLY A 51 5.99 -6.08 -29.62
C GLY A 51 7.19 -7.04 -29.79
N GLU A 52 7.17 -7.84 -30.86
CA GLU A 52 8.13 -8.93 -31.12
C GLU A 52 9.55 -8.46 -31.54
N ASN A 53 9.71 -7.19 -31.92
CA ASN A 53 10.93 -6.70 -32.54
C ASN A 53 11.83 -5.93 -31.57
N GLY A 54 12.56 -6.60 -30.68
CA GLY A 54 13.89 -6.22 -30.10
C GLY A 54 14.18 -4.76 -29.69
N VAL A 55 13.15 -3.92 -29.58
CA VAL A 55 13.21 -2.47 -29.47
C VAL A 55 12.45 -2.13 -28.20
N PHE A 56 13.18 -1.63 -27.20
CA PHE A 56 12.58 -1.05 -26.01
C PHE A 56 11.60 0.03 -26.47
N SER A 57 10.31 -0.01 -26.13
CA SER A 57 9.45 1.14 -26.39
C SER A 57 8.61 1.45 -25.15
N HIS A 58 9.01 2.50 -24.46
CA HIS A 58 8.11 3.30 -23.66
C HIS A 58 8.15 4.71 -24.25
N GLU A 59 6.99 5.21 -24.68
CA GLU A 59 6.73 6.61 -25.04
C GLU A 59 7.84 7.30 -25.87
N ASN A 60 8.00 6.89 -27.13
CA ASN A 60 8.89 7.51 -28.14
C ASN A 60 10.41 7.39 -27.92
N ASN A 61 10.89 6.64 -26.93
CA ASN A 61 12.33 6.48 -26.67
C ASN A 61 12.79 5.02 -26.73
N SER A 62 13.26 4.59 -27.90
CA SER A 62 13.79 3.24 -28.05
C SER A 62 15.30 3.11 -27.83
N PHE A 63 15.69 1.95 -27.29
CA PHE A 63 17.05 1.40 -27.24
C PHE A 63 16.99 0.00 -27.89
N ARG A 64 18.12 -0.64 -28.20
CA ARG A 64 18.14 -2.01 -28.79
C ARG A 64 18.57 -3.02 -27.72
N ALA A 65 17.79 -4.08 -27.51
CA ALA A 65 18.15 -5.20 -26.63
C ALA A 65 18.08 -6.54 -27.35
N TYR A 66 18.83 -7.50 -26.83
CA TYR A 66 18.66 -8.90 -27.13
C TYR A 66 17.48 -9.47 -26.34
N PRO A 67 16.43 -9.97 -26.99
CA PRO A 67 15.40 -10.76 -26.32
C PRO A 67 15.98 -12.13 -25.96
N VAL A 68 15.91 -12.51 -24.70
CA VAL A 68 16.48 -13.76 -24.17
C VAL A 68 15.50 -14.43 -23.21
N SER A 69 15.44 -15.76 -23.20
CA SER A 69 14.58 -16.53 -22.29
C SER A 69 15.23 -16.85 -20.95
N ASP A 70 16.55 -16.83 -20.88
CA ASP A 70 17.32 -17.27 -19.72
C ASP A 70 18.76 -16.76 -19.76
N VAL A 71 19.48 -17.01 -18.66
CA VAL A 71 20.87 -16.58 -18.46
C VAL A 71 21.84 -17.28 -19.41
N SER A 72 21.56 -18.51 -19.86
CA SER A 72 22.47 -19.23 -20.77
C SER A 72 22.58 -18.51 -22.12
N GLN A 73 21.46 -18.00 -22.65
CA GLN A 73 21.48 -17.19 -23.87
C GLN A 73 22.22 -15.86 -23.68
N MET A 74 22.14 -15.26 -22.49
CA MET A 74 22.90 -14.05 -22.18
C MET A 74 24.41 -14.33 -22.23
N GLU A 75 24.86 -15.45 -21.68
CA GLU A 75 26.26 -15.89 -21.72
C GLU A 75 26.75 -16.10 -23.16
N GLU A 76 26.00 -16.79 -24.02
CA GLU A 76 26.35 -16.97 -25.45
C GLU A 76 26.51 -15.64 -26.21
N ILE A 77 25.69 -14.65 -25.86
CA ILE A 77 25.79 -13.30 -26.44
C ILE A 77 27.02 -12.59 -25.89
N MET A 78 27.29 -12.70 -24.59
CA MET A 78 28.45 -12.07 -23.98
C MET A 78 29.79 -12.66 -24.43
N GLU A 79 29.85 -13.97 -24.75
CA GLU A 79 31.02 -14.59 -25.36
C GLU A 79 31.41 -13.94 -26.69
N LYS A 80 30.42 -13.48 -27.45
CA LYS A 80 30.62 -12.75 -28.72
C LYS A 80 30.88 -11.25 -28.52
N ASN A 81 30.67 -10.74 -27.31
CA ASN A 81 30.76 -9.32 -26.95
C ASN A 81 31.66 -9.12 -25.70
N VAL A 82 32.81 -9.79 -25.68
CA VAL A 82 33.74 -9.78 -24.53
C VAL A 82 34.26 -8.38 -24.15
N ASP A 83 34.23 -7.47 -25.12
CA ASP A 83 34.68 -6.08 -25.03
C ASP A 83 33.57 -5.10 -24.60
N ALA A 84 32.34 -5.59 -24.34
CA ALA A 84 31.28 -4.79 -23.74
C ALA A 84 31.76 -4.19 -22.42
N GLU A 85 31.49 -2.91 -22.16
CA GLU A 85 31.84 -2.21 -20.92
C GLU A 85 30.63 -2.08 -19.99
N VAL A 86 29.43 -1.98 -20.57
CA VAL A 86 28.17 -1.78 -19.87
C VAL A 86 27.18 -2.86 -20.25
N ILE A 87 26.53 -3.46 -19.25
CA ILE A 87 25.48 -4.47 -19.44
C ILE A 87 24.18 -3.92 -18.88
N GLY A 88 23.15 -3.81 -19.71
CA GLY A 88 21.79 -3.45 -19.30
C GLY A 88 20.89 -4.68 -19.24
N ILE A 89 20.08 -4.83 -18.19
CA ILE A 89 19.13 -5.95 -18.06
C ILE A 89 17.77 -5.42 -17.61
N ASP A 90 16.75 -5.56 -18.45
CA ASP A 90 15.38 -5.15 -18.12
C ASP A 90 14.49 -6.34 -17.76
N GLU A 91 13.49 -6.10 -16.93
CA GLU A 91 12.57 -7.10 -16.38
C GLU A 91 13.30 -8.26 -15.67
N VAL A 92 14.31 -7.92 -14.85
CA VAL A 92 15.22 -8.88 -14.22
C VAL A 92 14.51 -9.92 -13.34
N GLN A 93 13.32 -9.61 -12.83
CA GLN A 93 12.52 -10.50 -12.00
C GLN A 93 12.06 -11.79 -12.71
N PHE A 94 12.18 -11.88 -14.04
CA PHE A 94 11.80 -13.09 -14.79
C PHE A 94 12.95 -14.08 -15.00
N PHE A 95 14.21 -13.71 -14.73
CA PHE A 95 15.37 -14.57 -15.04
C PHE A 95 15.72 -15.62 -13.96
N GLY A 96 15.08 -15.54 -12.78
CA GLY A 96 15.35 -16.44 -11.66
C GLY A 96 16.77 -16.31 -11.08
N GLU A 97 17.11 -17.14 -10.09
CA GLU A 97 18.31 -16.99 -9.24
C GLU A 97 19.64 -16.92 -10.01
N LYS A 98 19.75 -17.60 -11.16
CA LYS A 98 20.99 -17.60 -11.97
C LYS A 98 21.43 -16.21 -12.42
N ILE A 99 20.52 -15.24 -12.50
CA ILE A 99 20.86 -13.87 -12.89
C ILE A 99 21.78 -13.19 -11.87
N VAL A 100 21.71 -13.62 -10.61
CA VAL A 100 22.56 -13.09 -9.54
C VAL A 100 24.01 -13.47 -9.82
N ASP A 101 24.27 -14.74 -10.13
CA ASP A 101 25.62 -15.23 -10.45
C ASP A 101 26.17 -14.57 -11.72
N PHE A 102 25.32 -14.37 -12.72
CA PHE A 102 25.66 -13.62 -13.92
C PHE A 102 26.12 -12.19 -13.56
N CYS A 103 25.35 -11.45 -12.75
CA CYS A 103 25.70 -10.10 -12.33
C CYS A 103 27.03 -10.08 -11.56
N LYS A 104 27.20 -10.96 -10.56
CA LYS A 104 28.44 -11.09 -9.78
C LYS A 104 29.65 -11.33 -10.70
N LYS A 105 29.54 -12.27 -11.64
CA LYS A 105 30.61 -12.61 -12.60
C LYS A 105 31.03 -11.41 -13.44
N TYR A 106 30.08 -10.67 -14.03
CA TYR A 106 30.43 -9.55 -14.91
C TYR A 106 30.92 -8.32 -14.14
N VAL A 107 30.48 -8.12 -12.90
CA VAL A 107 31.09 -7.13 -11.99
C VAL A 107 32.55 -7.49 -11.71
N GLU A 108 32.87 -8.74 -11.39
CA GLU A 108 34.26 -9.20 -11.20
C GLU A 108 35.11 -9.04 -12.47
N TYR A 109 34.50 -9.13 -13.65
CA TYR A 109 35.17 -8.84 -14.93
C TYR A 109 35.33 -7.35 -15.24
N GLY A 110 35.04 -6.47 -14.28
CA GLY A 110 35.22 -5.03 -14.42
C GLY A 110 34.11 -4.34 -15.20
N LYS A 111 32.95 -4.99 -15.41
CA LYS A 111 31.84 -4.42 -16.18
C LYS A 111 30.90 -3.61 -15.30
N ARG A 112 30.30 -2.58 -15.88
CA ARG A 112 29.20 -1.84 -15.25
C ARG A 112 27.88 -2.54 -15.59
N VAL A 113 27.26 -3.19 -14.62
CA VAL A 113 25.98 -3.90 -14.76
C VAL A 113 24.86 -3.03 -14.22
N ILE A 114 23.85 -2.75 -15.05
CA ILE A 114 22.68 -1.95 -14.70
C ILE A 114 21.45 -2.79 -14.93
N ILE A 115 20.69 -3.06 -13.87
CA ILE A 115 19.50 -3.89 -13.93
C ILE A 115 18.25 -3.09 -13.60
N ALA A 116 17.13 -3.45 -14.21
CA ALA A 116 15.82 -2.91 -13.92
C ALA A 116 14.82 -4.05 -13.68
N GLY A 117 13.99 -3.93 -12.65
CA GLY A 117 12.93 -4.91 -12.39
C GLY A 117 12.02 -4.58 -11.22
N LEU A 118 10.92 -5.32 -11.11
CA LEU A 118 9.96 -5.18 -10.02
C LEU A 118 10.56 -5.67 -8.69
N ASP A 119 10.53 -4.85 -7.65
CA ASP A 119 10.94 -5.26 -6.30
C ASP A 119 9.89 -6.16 -5.63
N MET A 120 8.62 -5.98 -5.99
CA MET A 120 7.51 -6.73 -5.44
C MET A 120 6.54 -7.21 -6.51
N SER A 121 5.94 -8.37 -6.27
CA SER A 121 4.84 -8.91 -7.07
C SER A 121 3.54 -8.14 -6.85
N PHE A 122 2.46 -8.52 -7.55
CA PHE A 122 1.14 -7.93 -7.32
C PHE A 122 0.62 -8.15 -5.88
N ARG A 123 1.20 -9.12 -5.16
CA ARG A 123 0.89 -9.44 -3.76
C ARG A 123 1.59 -8.50 -2.77
N ALA A 124 2.43 -7.58 -3.27
CA ALA A 124 3.36 -6.77 -2.48
C ALA A 124 4.35 -7.61 -1.63
N GLU A 125 4.68 -8.80 -2.13
CA GLU A 125 5.72 -9.67 -1.60
C GLU A 125 6.98 -9.53 -2.45
N PRO A 126 8.18 -9.73 -1.87
CA PRO A 126 9.44 -9.66 -2.62
C PRO A 126 9.39 -10.49 -3.91
N TYR A 127 9.77 -9.88 -5.03
CA TYR A 127 9.83 -10.57 -6.32
C TYR A 127 11.26 -11.06 -6.54
N GLU A 128 11.50 -12.33 -6.23
CA GLU A 128 12.82 -12.93 -6.44
C GLU A 128 13.20 -12.92 -7.93
N PRO A 129 14.46 -12.59 -8.27
CA PRO A 129 15.64 -12.47 -7.38
C PRO A 129 16.04 -11.02 -7.03
N VAL A 130 15.15 -10.04 -7.23
CA VAL A 130 15.47 -8.62 -7.03
C VAL A 130 15.95 -8.27 -5.61
N PRO A 131 15.39 -8.84 -4.52
CA PRO A 131 15.88 -8.61 -3.16
C PRO A 131 17.37 -8.95 -2.98
N GLU A 132 17.82 -10.10 -3.49
CA GLU A 132 19.24 -10.47 -3.41
C GLU A 132 20.10 -9.48 -4.21
N LEU A 133 19.68 -9.14 -5.43
CA LEU A 133 20.39 -8.18 -6.28
C LEU A 133 20.52 -6.81 -5.62
N MET A 134 19.46 -6.31 -4.96
CA MET A 134 19.52 -5.08 -4.17
C MET A 134 20.53 -5.17 -3.03
N SER A 135 20.67 -6.34 -2.39
CA SER A 135 21.56 -6.51 -1.24
C SER A 135 23.04 -6.45 -1.61
N ILE A 136 23.40 -6.88 -2.82
CA ILE A 136 24.79 -6.94 -3.31
C ILE A 136 25.19 -5.76 -4.20
N ALA A 137 24.26 -4.85 -4.50
CA ALA A 137 24.49 -3.75 -5.43
C ALA A 137 25.28 -2.58 -4.81
N ASP A 138 26.10 -1.92 -5.64
CA ASP A 138 26.79 -0.68 -5.27
C ASP A 138 25.82 0.51 -5.21
N GLN A 139 24.75 0.48 -6.00
CA GLN A 139 23.69 1.48 -6.00
C GLN A 139 22.31 0.85 -6.18
N VAL A 140 21.35 1.29 -5.37
CA VAL A 140 19.94 0.89 -5.46
C VAL A 140 19.06 2.14 -5.54
N ASP A 141 18.38 2.31 -6.68
CA ASP A 141 17.41 3.38 -6.91
C ASP A 141 16.00 2.81 -6.94
N LYS A 142 15.26 3.00 -5.84
CA LYS A 142 13.85 2.60 -5.75
C LYS A 142 12.93 3.74 -6.19
N LEU A 143 12.40 3.60 -7.39
CA LEU A 143 11.51 4.57 -8.01
C LEU A 143 10.06 4.34 -7.57
N HIS A 144 9.30 5.43 -7.47
CA HIS A 144 7.90 5.41 -7.07
C HIS A 144 7.02 5.95 -8.20
N ALA A 145 6.02 5.15 -8.61
CA ALA A 145 4.92 5.64 -9.42
C ALA A 145 3.96 6.51 -8.57
N ILE A 146 2.86 6.95 -9.17
CA ILE A 146 1.79 7.70 -8.49
C ILE A 146 0.62 6.76 -8.21
N CYS A 147 0.07 6.81 -6.99
CA CYS A 147 -1.10 6.02 -6.66
C CYS A 147 -2.33 6.51 -7.43
N MET A 148 -2.90 5.65 -8.28
CA MET A 148 -4.08 5.99 -9.10
C MET A 148 -5.36 6.29 -8.28
N VAL A 149 -5.38 5.96 -6.99
CA VAL A 149 -6.53 6.21 -6.10
C VAL A 149 -6.41 7.57 -5.37
N CYS A 150 -5.21 7.99 -4.99
CA CYS A 150 -5.05 9.19 -4.14
C CYS A 150 -3.90 10.13 -4.48
N GLY A 151 -3.12 9.86 -5.52
CA GLY A 151 -2.01 10.73 -5.95
C GLY A 151 -0.74 10.66 -5.08
N LYS A 152 -0.76 10.00 -3.91
CA LYS A 152 0.44 9.78 -3.09
C LYS A 152 1.43 8.82 -3.80
N PRO A 153 2.72 8.81 -3.43
CA PRO A 153 3.68 7.84 -3.98
C PRO A 153 3.20 6.40 -3.86
N ALA A 154 3.28 5.66 -4.96
CA ALA A 154 2.89 4.27 -5.03
C ALA A 154 3.89 3.38 -4.30
N TYR A 155 3.37 2.29 -3.78
CA TYR A 155 4.09 1.27 -3.04
C TYR A 155 4.30 0.02 -3.88
N ALA A 156 3.23 -0.47 -4.51
CA ALA A 156 3.23 -1.73 -5.25
C ALA A 156 2.29 -1.66 -6.46
N SER A 157 2.47 -2.61 -7.37
CA SER A 157 1.55 -2.84 -8.48
C SER A 157 0.29 -3.54 -7.95
N GLN A 158 -0.86 -2.92 -8.13
CA GLN A 158 -2.16 -3.56 -7.91
C GLN A 158 -2.55 -4.31 -9.19
N ARG A 159 -2.81 -5.61 -9.08
CA ARG A 159 -3.49 -6.35 -10.13
C ARG A 159 -5.00 -6.29 -9.95
N LEU A 160 -5.71 -6.01 -11.04
CA LEU A 160 -7.16 -6.02 -11.14
C LEU A 160 -7.60 -7.07 -12.18
N ILE A 161 -8.55 -7.91 -11.79
CA ILE A 161 -9.22 -8.88 -12.67
C ILE A 161 -10.69 -8.48 -12.72
N ASN A 162 -11.19 -8.10 -13.90
CA ASN A 162 -12.54 -7.56 -14.09
C ASN A 162 -12.85 -6.34 -13.19
N GLY A 163 -11.86 -5.46 -13.01
CA GLY A 163 -11.99 -4.24 -12.19
C GLY A 163 -11.81 -4.44 -10.68
N GLU A 164 -11.74 -5.69 -10.20
CA GLU A 164 -11.61 -6.01 -8.78
C GLU A 164 -10.18 -6.44 -8.41
N PRO A 165 -9.69 -6.12 -7.20
CA PRO A 165 -8.40 -6.61 -6.72
C PRO A 165 -8.27 -8.13 -6.84
N ALA A 166 -7.14 -8.58 -7.39
CA ALA A 166 -6.85 -9.99 -7.56
C ALA A 166 -6.76 -10.77 -6.23
N TYR A 167 -6.96 -12.09 -6.30
CA TYR A 167 -6.76 -12.96 -5.15
C TYR A 167 -5.29 -13.34 -5.00
N TYR A 168 -4.89 -13.56 -3.75
CA TYR A 168 -3.54 -13.97 -3.40
C TYR A 168 -3.13 -15.24 -4.16
N ASP A 169 -4.01 -16.22 -4.28
CA ASP A 169 -3.74 -17.51 -4.88
C ASP A 169 -3.96 -17.55 -6.41
N ASP A 170 -4.27 -16.44 -7.09
CA ASP A 170 -4.12 -16.46 -8.55
C ASP A 170 -2.62 -16.45 -8.96
N PRO A 171 -2.27 -17.03 -10.12
CA PRO A 171 -0.89 -17.21 -10.58
C PRO A 171 -0.08 -15.91 -10.54
N LEU A 172 1.22 -15.97 -10.21
CA LEU A 172 2.10 -14.78 -10.18
C LEU A 172 2.30 -14.16 -11.56
N VAL A 173 2.50 -15.01 -12.57
CA VAL A 173 2.63 -14.64 -13.97
C VAL A 173 1.40 -15.18 -14.69
N MET A 174 0.70 -14.30 -15.41
CA MET A 174 -0.48 -14.66 -16.18
C MET A 174 -0.33 -14.08 -17.58
N VAL A 175 -0.54 -14.91 -18.61
CA VAL A 175 -0.42 -14.51 -20.01
C VAL A 175 -1.82 -14.54 -20.64
N GLY A 176 -2.24 -13.45 -21.28
CA GLY A 176 -3.41 -13.45 -22.16
C GLY A 176 -4.80 -13.23 -21.53
N ALA A 177 -4.90 -12.68 -20.31
CA ALA A 177 -6.18 -12.29 -19.72
C ALA A 177 -6.45 -10.79 -19.81
N SER A 178 -7.72 -10.39 -19.68
CA SER A 178 -8.16 -8.99 -19.50
C SER A 178 -7.82 -8.47 -18.09
N GLU A 179 -6.56 -8.61 -17.68
CA GLU A 179 -6.05 -8.04 -16.44
C GLU A 179 -5.53 -6.63 -16.68
N ASN A 180 -5.71 -5.77 -15.67
CA ASN A 180 -5.15 -4.43 -15.65
C ASN A 180 -4.25 -4.30 -14.43
N TYR A 181 -3.11 -3.64 -14.61
CA TYR A 181 -2.23 -3.25 -13.51
C TYR A 181 -2.33 -1.75 -13.31
N GLU A 182 -2.32 -1.32 -12.04
CA GLU A 182 -2.19 0.09 -11.69
C GLU A 182 -1.30 0.25 -10.47
N ALA A 183 -0.62 1.39 -10.35
CA ALA A 183 0.21 1.65 -9.19
C ALA A 183 -0.65 2.12 -8.00
N ARG A 184 -0.45 1.52 -6.81
CA ARG A 184 -1.16 1.92 -5.59
C ARG A 184 -0.22 2.09 -4.40
N CYS A 185 -0.53 3.05 -3.52
CA CYS A 185 0.18 3.24 -2.25
C CYS A 185 -0.19 2.14 -1.23
N ARG A 186 0.55 2.04 -0.11
CA ARG A 186 0.34 1.01 0.93
C ARG A 186 -1.11 0.95 1.43
N ARG A 187 -1.79 2.09 1.47
CA ARG A 187 -3.19 2.22 1.90
C ARG A 187 -4.16 1.56 0.92
N HIS A 188 -4.00 1.80 -0.38
CA HIS A 188 -4.96 1.41 -1.41
C HIS A 188 -4.61 0.08 -2.10
N HIS A 189 -3.39 -0.42 -1.92
CA HIS A 189 -3.02 -1.76 -2.35
C HIS A 189 -3.79 -2.80 -1.52
N ILE A 190 -4.53 -3.66 -2.21
CA ILE A 190 -5.44 -4.66 -1.64
C ILE A 190 -5.15 -6.00 -2.33
N VAL A 191 -4.98 -7.04 -1.53
CA VAL A 191 -4.91 -8.43 -2.00
C VAL A 191 -6.06 -9.17 -1.35
N ARG A 192 -6.89 -9.83 -2.16
CA ARG A 192 -8.03 -10.62 -1.64
C ARG A 192 -7.58 -12.03 -1.31
N TYR A 193 -8.30 -12.69 -0.41
CA TYR A 193 -8.11 -14.10 -0.11
C TYR A 193 -9.46 -14.79 -0.31
N ARG A 194 -9.50 -15.90 -1.05
CA ARG A 194 -10.77 -16.56 -1.43
C ARG A 194 -11.58 -17.03 -0.22
N ASN A 195 -10.90 -17.35 0.88
CA ASN A 195 -11.49 -17.87 2.10
C ASN A 195 -11.70 -16.81 3.20
N ASP A 196 -11.44 -15.53 2.91
CA ASP A 196 -11.38 -14.49 3.95
C ASP A 196 -12.45 -13.41 3.69
N LYS A 197 -13.71 -13.72 4.06
CA LYS A 197 -14.73 -12.68 4.24
C LYS A 197 -14.47 -11.99 5.57
N LYS A 198 -13.50 -11.06 5.62
CA LYS A 198 -13.32 -10.23 6.81
C LYS A 198 -14.52 -9.31 6.98
N GLY A 199 -15.05 -9.26 8.19
CA GLY A 199 -16.05 -8.29 8.58
C GLY A 199 -15.57 -6.85 8.43
N LYS A 200 -16.50 -5.91 8.45
CA LYS A 200 -16.21 -4.46 8.43
C LYS A 200 -16.25 -3.91 9.85
N ILE A 201 -15.24 -3.11 10.21
CA ILE A 201 -15.17 -2.47 11.53
C ILE A 201 -15.82 -1.09 11.49
N TYR A 202 -16.64 -0.80 12.49
CA TYR A 202 -17.14 0.53 12.79
C TYR A 202 -16.58 0.99 14.13
N PHE A 203 -15.60 1.90 14.10
CA PHE A 203 -15.14 2.56 15.30
C PHE A 203 -16.16 3.62 15.73
N ILE A 204 -16.76 3.46 16.92
CA ILE A 204 -17.66 4.45 17.50
C ILE A 204 -16.85 5.30 18.48
N VAL A 205 -16.50 6.49 18.01
CA VAL A 205 -15.77 7.51 18.77
C VAL A 205 -16.78 8.54 19.24
N GLY A 206 -16.54 9.19 20.39
CA GLY A 206 -17.43 10.25 20.82
C GLY A 206 -16.69 11.35 21.52
N THR A 207 -17.24 12.55 21.42
CA THR A 207 -16.66 13.77 22.01
C THR A 207 -16.68 13.73 23.54
N GLU A 208 -17.59 12.96 24.14
CA GLU A 208 -17.70 12.77 25.58
C GLU A 208 -17.91 11.30 25.94
N ILE A 209 -17.70 10.94 27.21
CA ILE A 209 -17.83 9.55 27.71
C ILE A 209 -19.26 9.03 27.52
N ASN A 210 -20.28 9.85 27.82
CA ASN A 210 -21.70 9.48 27.83
C ASN A 210 -22.53 10.14 26.72
N VAL A 211 -21.94 10.28 25.53
CA VAL A 211 -22.59 10.96 24.39
C VAL A 211 -23.67 10.12 23.66
N GLY A 212 -23.87 8.86 24.06
CA GLY A 212 -24.88 7.99 23.44
C GLY A 212 -24.34 7.00 22.42
N LYS A 213 -23.05 6.62 22.51
CA LYS A 213 -22.41 5.61 21.63
C LYS A 213 -23.22 4.31 21.51
N LYS A 214 -23.78 3.81 22.63
CA LYS A 214 -24.66 2.62 22.67
C LYS A 214 -25.93 2.76 21.82
N PHE A 215 -26.49 3.96 21.73
CA PHE A 215 -27.70 4.22 20.96
C PHE A 215 -27.40 4.21 19.46
N VAL A 216 -26.32 4.88 19.06
CA VAL A 216 -25.86 4.91 17.66
C VAL A 216 -25.52 3.50 17.17
N GLU A 217 -24.88 2.70 18.00
CA GLU A 217 -24.62 1.28 17.72
C GLU A 217 -25.91 0.52 17.40
N LYS A 218 -26.89 0.55 18.31
CA LYS A 218 -28.19 -0.12 18.11
C LYS A 218 -28.91 0.34 16.85
N MET A 219 -28.90 1.64 16.57
CA MET A 219 -29.47 2.18 15.33
C MET A 219 -28.81 1.56 14.09
N TYR A 220 -27.49 1.37 14.11
CA TYR A 220 -26.81 0.71 13.01
C TYR A 220 -27.09 -0.79 12.95
N GLU A 221 -27.17 -1.47 14.09
CA GLU A 221 -27.56 -2.89 14.16
C GLU A 221 -28.93 -3.11 13.51
N GLU A 222 -29.91 -2.24 13.81
CA GLU A 222 -31.27 -2.28 13.22
C GLU A 222 -31.29 -2.00 11.71
N GLN A 223 -30.29 -1.29 11.17
CA GLN A 223 -30.17 -1.01 9.73
C GLN A 223 -29.54 -2.16 8.94
N PHE A 224 -28.79 -3.03 9.60
CA PHE A 224 -28.18 -4.20 8.97
C PHE A 224 -29.18 -5.37 9.05
N VAL A 225 -29.72 -5.77 7.88
CA VAL A 225 -30.74 -6.82 7.67
C VAL A 225 -30.55 -8.08 8.54
N ASP A 226 -31.67 -8.73 8.91
CA ASP A 226 -31.86 -9.84 9.88
C ASP A 226 -30.94 -11.09 9.84
N ASP A 227 -29.95 -11.20 8.94
CA ASP A 227 -29.07 -12.38 8.83
C ASP A 227 -27.56 -12.06 8.99
N LYS A 228 -27.21 -10.87 9.49
CA LYS A 228 -25.82 -10.44 9.66
C LYS A 228 -25.29 -10.70 11.07
N LYS A 229 -24.11 -11.32 11.18
CA LYS A 229 -23.44 -11.52 12.47
C LYS A 229 -22.74 -10.25 12.91
N ILE A 230 -23.05 -9.78 14.11
CA ILE A 230 -22.53 -8.53 14.68
C ILE A 230 -21.81 -8.82 16.00
N LYS A 231 -20.64 -8.19 16.19
CA LYS A 231 -19.93 -8.21 17.47
C LYS A 231 -19.55 -6.83 17.94
N THR A 232 -19.81 -6.53 19.21
CA THR A 232 -19.31 -5.31 19.86
C THR A 232 -18.11 -5.59 20.73
N ILE A 233 -17.08 -4.77 20.59
CA ILE A 233 -15.87 -4.74 21.42
C ILE A 233 -15.74 -3.33 22.01
N VAL A 234 -15.59 -3.25 23.33
CA VAL A 234 -15.38 -1.98 24.03
C VAL A 234 -13.89 -1.84 24.34
N VAL A 235 -13.31 -0.69 23.98
CA VAL A 235 -11.90 -0.36 24.24
C VAL A 235 -11.87 0.83 25.19
N ASN A 236 -11.25 0.65 26.37
CA ASN A 236 -11.13 1.68 27.40
C ASN A 236 -9.67 2.14 27.50
N GLY A 237 -9.44 3.45 27.59
CA GLY A 237 -8.10 4.04 27.71
C GLY A 237 -7.51 4.09 29.14
N GLN A 238 -8.21 3.57 30.16
CA GLN A 238 -7.67 3.38 31.51
C GLN A 238 -7.36 1.89 31.71
N MET A 239 -6.11 1.51 31.46
CA MET A 239 -5.56 0.20 31.81
C MET A 239 -4.53 0.43 32.93
N SER A 240 -5.00 0.59 34.16
CA SER A 240 -4.17 0.68 35.35
C SER A 240 -4.48 -0.51 36.27
N GLY A 241 -3.52 -1.43 36.40
CA GLY A 241 -3.61 -2.60 37.29
C GLY A 241 -3.15 -3.91 36.63
N ASN A 242 -2.83 -4.92 37.46
CA ASN A 242 -2.22 -6.23 37.15
C ASN A 242 -2.95 -7.14 36.14
N GLU A 243 -3.94 -6.65 35.40
CA GLU A 243 -4.52 -7.31 34.24
C GLU A 243 -3.94 -6.66 32.98
N LYS A 244 -2.78 -7.14 32.53
CA LYS A 244 -2.35 -7.00 31.13
C LYS A 244 -3.44 -7.62 30.24
N THR A 245 -4.48 -6.87 29.90
CA THR A 245 -5.13 -7.11 28.61
C THR A 245 -4.20 -6.54 27.56
N ASP A 246 -3.16 -7.33 27.28
CA ASP A 246 -2.09 -7.09 26.33
C ASP A 246 -2.67 -6.49 25.04
N LEU A 247 -2.04 -5.47 24.46
CA LEU A 247 -2.41 -4.97 23.13
C LEU A 247 -2.53 -6.13 22.11
N LYS A 248 -1.71 -7.16 22.31
CA LYS A 248 -1.79 -8.46 21.63
C LYS A 248 -3.16 -9.14 21.76
N ASN A 249 -3.69 -9.29 22.98
CA ASN A 249 -5.02 -9.88 23.23
C ASN A 249 -6.13 -9.06 22.56
N LEU A 250 -6.03 -7.73 22.56
CA LEU A 250 -7.00 -6.86 21.89
C LEU A 250 -6.96 -7.07 20.36
N ARG A 251 -5.77 -7.14 19.76
CA ARG A 251 -5.59 -7.45 18.33
C ARG A 251 -6.15 -8.81 17.97
N GLU A 252 -5.83 -9.84 18.75
CA GLU A 252 -6.34 -11.21 18.56
C GLU A 252 -7.86 -11.23 18.63
N LYS A 253 -8.46 -10.55 19.61
CA LYS A 253 -9.91 -10.44 19.75
C LYS A 253 -10.57 -9.76 18.54
N ILE A 254 -10.00 -8.68 18.02
CA ILE A 254 -10.54 -8.04 16.80
C ILE A 254 -10.37 -8.96 15.59
N ASN A 255 -9.21 -9.59 15.42
CA ASN A 255 -8.95 -10.47 14.28
C ASN A 255 -9.88 -11.69 14.26
N LEU A 256 -10.14 -12.30 15.43
CA LEU A 256 -11.13 -13.37 15.55
C LEU A 256 -12.54 -12.86 15.23
N ALA A 257 -12.92 -11.69 15.76
CA ALA A 257 -14.22 -11.10 15.47
C ALA A 257 -14.39 -10.77 13.98
N LEU A 258 -13.33 -10.34 13.29
CA LEU A 258 -13.30 -10.11 11.85
C LEU A 258 -13.57 -11.38 11.02
N ILE A 259 -13.18 -12.55 11.52
CA ILE A 259 -13.41 -13.83 10.83
C ILE A 259 -14.84 -14.32 11.06
N GLU A 260 -15.35 -14.16 12.28
CA GLU A 260 -16.63 -14.75 12.70
C GLU A 260 -17.86 -13.90 12.37
N ASN A 261 -17.68 -12.59 12.10
CA ASN A 261 -18.77 -11.62 12.03
C ASN A 261 -18.70 -10.76 10.75
N ASP A 262 -19.86 -10.36 10.24
CA ASP A 262 -19.96 -9.45 9.10
C ASP A 262 -19.62 -8.01 9.50
N TYR A 263 -20.02 -7.59 10.71
CA TYR A 263 -19.80 -6.24 11.23
C TYR A 263 -19.28 -6.27 12.67
N ILE A 264 -18.31 -5.41 12.96
CA ILE A 264 -17.69 -5.30 14.27
C ILE A 264 -17.77 -3.85 14.73
N PHE A 265 -18.51 -3.59 15.80
CA PHE A 265 -18.51 -2.27 16.43
C PHE A 265 -17.42 -2.21 17.48
N VAL A 266 -16.50 -1.27 17.32
CA VAL A 266 -15.44 -1.02 18.30
C VAL A 266 -15.75 0.30 18.99
N ARG A 267 -16.32 0.20 20.19
CA ARG A 267 -16.71 1.37 20.98
C ARG A 267 -15.51 1.88 21.77
N ILE A 268 -15.03 3.06 21.41
CA ILE A 268 -13.92 3.71 22.11
C ILE A 268 -14.46 4.47 23.32
N THR A 269 -13.98 4.16 24.53
CA THR A 269 -14.26 4.94 25.74
C THR A 269 -13.00 5.70 26.17
N GLY A 270 -13.12 7.02 26.28
CA GLY A 270 -11.99 7.92 26.49
C GLY A 270 -11.53 8.63 25.19
N GLY A 271 -10.43 9.37 25.31
CA GLY A 271 -9.85 10.16 24.21
C GLY A 271 -8.98 9.32 23.26
N LEU A 272 -8.93 9.71 21.99
CA LEU A 272 -8.17 9.01 20.94
C LEU A 272 -6.66 8.93 21.21
N LEU A 273 -6.12 9.89 21.96
CA LEU A 273 -4.70 9.94 22.32
C LEU A 273 -4.38 9.23 23.65
N LEU A 274 -5.37 8.57 24.27
CA LEU A 274 -5.10 7.74 25.45
C LEU A 274 -4.21 6.55 25.05
N LYS A 275 -3.24 6.25 25.91
CA LYS A 275 -2.25 5.20 25.70
C LYS A 275 -2.86 3.85 26.07
N LEU A 276 -2.69 2.87 25.18
CA LEU A 276 -2.99 1.46 25.43
C LEU A 276 -1.77 0.74 26.00
N GLU A 277 -0.59 0.96 25.42
CA GLU A 277 0.67 0.36 25.88
C GLU A 277 1.86 1.27 25.52
N GLY A 278 2.66 1.67 26.51
CA GLY A 278 3.81 2.56 26.28
C GLY A 278 3.42 3.90 25.64
N SER A 279 3.91 4.17 24.43
CA SER A 279 3.54 5.33 23.61
C SER A 279 2.40 5.06 22.63
N TYR A 280 1.93 3.82 22.53
CA TYR A 280 0.94 3.38 21.56
C TYR A 280 -0.47 3.79 22.01
N SER A 281 -1.14 4.60 21.20
CA SER A 281 -2.45 5.19 21.50
C SER A 281 -3.63 4.44 20.87
N ILE A 282 -4.85 4.80 21.26
CA ILE A 282 -6.07 4.32 20.60
C ILE A 282 -6.10 4.74 19.12
N LEU A 283 -5.58 5.90 18.78
CA LEU A 283 -5.48 6.35 17.40
C LEU A 283 -4.56 5.43 16.57
N ASP A 284 -3.41 5.04 17.14
CA ASP A 284 -2.49 4.08 16.51
C ASP A 284 -3.19 2.72 16.30
N PHE A 285 -3.95 2.28 17.29
CA PHE A 285 -4.78 1.06 17.20
C PHE A 285 -5.78 1.12 16.04
N MET A 286 -6.54 2.20 15.95
CA MET A 286 -7.51 2.37 14.87
C MET A 286 -6.82 2.35 13.49
N CYS A 287 -5.63 2.93 13.41
CA CYS A 287 -4.81 2.98 12.21
C CYS A 287 -4.35 1.59 11.72
N GLU A 288 -4.25 0.57 12.57
CA GLU A 288 -3.95 -0.81 12.15
C GLU A 288 -5.07 -1.40 11.28
N PHE A 289 -6.32 -1.03 11.57
CA PHE A 289 -7.51 -1.58 10.91
C PHE A 289 -8.07 -0.68 9.80
N ARG A 290 -7.39 0.43 9.45
CA ARG A 290 -7.90 1.49 8.56
C ARG A 290 -8.38 1.03 7.19
N LYS A 291 -7.90 -0.10 6.66
CA LYS A 291 -8.34 -0.63 5.36
C LYS A 291 -9.75 -1.22 5.41
N ASN A 292 -10.13 -1.78 6.56
CA ASN A 292 -11.40 -2.49 6.76
C ASN A 292 -12.32 -1.78 7.76
N SER A 293 -11.99 -0.53 8.13
CA SER A 293 -12.70 0.20 9.16
C SER A 293 -13.25 1.54 8.66
N GLU A 294 -14.36 1.94 9.28
CA GLU A 294 -14.96 3.26 9.19
C GLU A 294 -15.13 3.83 10.59
N VAL A 295 -15.05 5.15 10.72
CA VAL A 295 -15.18 5.86 12.00
C VAL A 295 -16.49 6.65 11.99
N ILE A 296 -17.29 6.42 13.02
CA ILE A 296 -18.52 7.15 13.32
C ILE A 296 -18.24 8.02 14.53
N ILE A 297 -18.37 9.33 14.36
CA ILE A 297 -18.21 10.29 15.46
C ILE A 297 -19.57 10.54 16.08
N VAL A 298 -19.70 10.37 17.38
CA VAL A 298 -20.93 10.66 18.14
C VAL A 298 -20.72 11.91 18.96
N SER A 299 -21.58 12.90 18.78
CA SER A 299 -21.55 14.15 19.55
C SER A 299 -22.93 14.55 20.05
N LYS A 300 -23.01 15.37 21.11
CA LYS A 300 -24.27 15.99 21.53
C LYS A 300 -24.49 17.22 20.66
N ASN A 301 -25.73 17.50 20.29
CA ASN A 301 -26.09 18.81 19.74
C ASN A 301 -26.14 19.85 20.88
N LYS A 302 -25.00 20.47 21.19
CA LYS A 302 -24.84 21.49 22.24
C LYS A 302 -23.88 22.59 21.79
N LYS A 303 -24.19 23.86 22.11
CA LYS A 303 -23.29 24.99 21.85
C LYS A 303 -21.90 24.78 22.45
N GLY A 304 -20.87 25.13 21.68
CA GLY A 304 -19.46 25.06 22.09
C GLY A 304 -18.77 23.71 21.84
N VAL A 305 -19.49 22.66 21.43
CA VAL A 305 -18.89 21.35 21.11
C VAL A 305 -18.30 21.32 19.68
N LEU A 306 -18.60 22.33 18.86
CA LEU A 306 -18.13 22.51 17.48
C LEU A 306 -16.61 22.32 17.34
N ASN A 307 -15.81 23.05 18.12
CA ASN A 307 -14.35 23.00 18.02
C ASN A 307 -13.82 21.60 18.31
N GLN A 308 -14.44 20.89 19.24
CA GLN A 308 -14.06 19.53 19.59
C GLN A 308 -14.33 18.56 18.44
N ILE A 309 -15.46 18.73 17.73
CA ILE A 309 -15.79 17.92 16.55
C ILE A 309 -14.79 18.20 15.43
N LEU A 310 -14.52 19.48 15.12
CA LEU A 310 -13.58 19.86 14.07
C LEU A 310 -12.16 19.34 14.35
N LEU A 311 -11.67 19.47 15.58
CA LEU A 311 -10.37 18.92 15.99
C LEU A 311 -10.33 17.39 15.90
N THR A 312 -11.43 16.72 16.28
CA THR A 312 -11.52 15.26 16.19
C THR A 312 -11.52 14.80 14.73
N VAL A 313 -12.27 15.47 13.85
CA VAL A 313 -12.29 15.20 12.42
C VAL A 313 -10.91 15.43 11.80
N ASP A 314 -10.27 16.57 12.10
CA ASP A 314 -8.93 16.90 11.59
C ASP A 314 -7.90 15.84 12.01
N LEU A 315 -7.90 15.45 13.29
CA LEU A 315 -7.04 14.39 13.81
C LEU A 315 -7.24 13.07 13.05
N LEU A 316 -8.50 12.63 12.90
CA LEU A 316 -8.83 11.37 12.21
C LEU A 316 -8.48 11.41 10.72
N LYS A 317 -8.70 12.54 10.03
CA LYS A 317 -8.31 12.74 8.63
C LYS A 317 -6.79 12.72 8.46
N LYS A 318 -6.04 13.43 9.32
CA LYS A 318 -4.57 13.44 9.32
C LYS A 318 -3.98 12.05 9.57
N SER A 319 -4.66 11.24 10.37
CA SER A 319 -4.32 9.83 10.60
C SER A 319 -4.77 8.87 9.50
N ASP A 320 -5.30 9.39 8.38
CA ASP A 320 -5.72 8.59 7.23
C ASP A 320 -6.82 7.56 7.61
N LEU A 321 -7.74 7.89 8.54
CA LEU A 321 -8.89 7.04 8.87
C LEU A 321 -10.11 7.36 8.00
N ASN A 322 -10.94 6.35 7.68
CA ASN A 322 -12.15 6.55 6.89
C ASN A 322 -13.27 7.09 7.77
N LEU A 323 -13.62 8.37 7.63
CA LEU A 323 -14.76 8.94 8.33
C LEU A 323 -16.05 8.62 7.57
N LYS A 324 -17.01 8.01 8.27
CA LYS A 324 -18.31 7.66 7.68
C LYS A 324 -19.31 8.80 7.81
N GLU A 325 -19.58 9.19 9.06
CA GLU A 325 -20.50 10.26 9.38
C GLU A 325 -20.27 10.80 10.80
N ILE A 326 -20.86 11.96 11.07
CA ILE A 326 -21.01 12.56 12.40
C ILE A 326 -22.47 12.42 12.82
N VAL A 327 -22.71 11.76 13.94
CA VAL A 327 -24.03 11.55 14.51
C VAL A 327 -24.24 12.49 15.69
N TYR A 328 -25.15 13.43 15.55
CA TYR A 328 -25.58 14.37 16.57
C TYR A 328 -26.75 13.80 17.33
N LYS A 329 -26.60 13.59 18.64
CA LYS A 329 -27.70 13.22 19.51
C LYS A 329 -28.34 14.48 20.08
N ASN A 330 -29.65 14.63 19.90
CA ASN A 330 -30.42 15.61 20.65
C ASN A 330 -30.37 15.27 22.14
N GLY A 331 -29.89 16.21 22.96
CA GLY A 331 -29.99 16.08 24.41
C GLY A 331 -31.46 15.92 24.84
N ASN A 332 -31.72 15.18 25.91
CA ASN A 332 -32.99 15.29 26.61
C ASN A 332 -33.15 16.77 26.97
N SER A 333 -34.28 17.36 26.64
CA SER A 333 -34.66 18.74 26.93
C SER A 333 -34.72 18.98 28.44
N HIS A 334 -33.58 18.99 29.11
CA HIS A 334 -33.41 19.56 30.43
C HIS A 334 -33.26 21.07 30.24
N ALA A 335 -34.07 21.84 30.96
CA ALA A 335 -34.12 23.29 30.88
C ALA A 335 -32.71 23.88 31.10
N GLY A 336 -32.13 24.48 30.05
CA GLY A 336 -30.87 25.24 30.13
C GLY A 336 -29.77 24.86 29.13
N GLU A 337 -29.88 23.79 28.35
CA GLU A 337 -28.88 23.51 27.30
C GLU A 337 -29.26 24.19 25.97
N GLU A 338 -28.50 25.23 25.60
CA GLU A 338 -28.60 25.85 24.27
C GLU A 338 -28.09 24.87 23.20
N LYS A 339 -28.99 24.48 22.29
CA LYS A 339 -28.66 23.67 21.11
C LYS A 339 -27.95 24.49 20.06
N GLU A 340 -27.18 23.83 19.19
CA GLU A 340 -26.73 24.48 17.98
C GLU A 340 -27.83 24.55 16.94
N GLU A 341 -27.84 25.66 16.20
CA GLU A 341 -28.73 25.85 15.07
C GLU A 341 -28.39 24.87 13.93
N ASN A 342 -29.40 24.36 13.25
CA ASN A 342 -29.21 23.44 12.11
C ASN A 342 -28.28 24.02 11.03
N GLY A 343 -28.27 25.35 10.85
CA GLY A 343 -27.35 26.03 9.93
C GLY A 343 -25.87 25.91 10.33
N VAL A 344 -25.54 25.71 11.61
CA VAL A 344 -24.18 25.44 12.07
C VAL A 344 -23.78 24.01 11.76
N ILE A 345 -24.67 23.04 11.98
CA ILE A 345 -24.41 21.63 11.66
C ILE A 345 -24.18 21.45 10.14
N GLU A 346 -24.97 22.13 9.32
CA GLU A 346 -24.80 22.09 7.86
C GLU A 346 -23.46 22.72 7.43
N LYS A 347 -23.02 23.80 8.08
CA LYS A 347 -21.68 24.39 7.86
C LYS A 347 -20.56 23.40 8.24
N ILE A 348 -20.69 22.66 9.35
CA ILE A 348 -19.70 21.64 9.74
C ILE A 348 -19.57 20.59 8.65
N SER A 349 -20.69 20.09 8.14
CA SER A 349 -20.67 19.07 7.08
C SER A 349 -19.98 19.58 5.81
N LYS A 350 -20.21 20.84 5.42
CA LYS A 350 -19.53 21.48 4.28
C LYS A 350 -18.03 21.65 4.53
N ILE A 351 -17.61 22.12 5.71
CA ILE A 351 -16.19 22.32 6.05
C ILE A 351 -15.44 20.99 6.15
N THR A 352 -16.07 19.99 6.76
CA THR A 352 -15.46 18.69 7.01
C THR A 352 -15.58 17.73 5.83
N GLU A 353 -16.48 17.98 4.88
CA GLU A 353 -16.85 17.03 3.83
C GLU A 353 -17.30 15.67 4.40
N VAL A 354 -17.78 15.64 5.64
CA VAL A 354 -18.29 14.44 6.31
C VAL A 354 -19.80 14.55 6.39
N LYS A 355 -20.49 13.46 6.05
CA LYS A 355 -21.95 13.36 6.20
C LYS A 355 -22.34 13.52 7.66
N TYR A 356 -23.50 14.10 7.92
CA TYR A 356 -24.04 14.16 9.28
C TYR A 356 -25.43 13.54 9.36
N ARG A 357 -25.78 13.10 10.56
CA ARG A 357 -27.11 12.60 10.92
C ARG A 357 -27.49 13.17 12.27
N GLU A 358 -28.73 13.62 12.40
CA GLU A 358 -29.28 14.07 13.68
C GLU A 358 -30.29 13.02 14.19
N LEU A 359 -30.21 12.70 15.48
CA LEU A 359 -31.02 11.68 16.17
C LEU A 359 -31.78 12.25 17.36
#